data_AF-L8DC14-F1
#
_entry.id   AF-L8DC14-F1
#
_cell.length_a   1.000
_cell.length_b   1.000
_cell.length_c   1.000
_cell.angle_alpha   90.00
_cell.angle_beta   90.00
_cell.angle_gamma   90.00
#
_symmetry.space_group_name_H-M   'P 1'
#
loop_
_entity.id
_entity.type
_entity.pdbx_description
1 polymer ?
#
loop_
_entity_poly.entity_id
_entity_poly.type
_entity_poly.pdbx_seq_one_letter_code
_entity_poly.pdbx_strand_id
1 'polypeptide(L)'
;MLSGIGPADHLRETGVEVVVDAPGVGSYMQDHPERVIWWDAKKPMVTESSQWWEIGIFTRIDKERDRPDLSSTSATPPFDMHPLR
;
A
#
# COMPACT_ATOMS: atom_id res chain seq x y z
N MET A 1 6.56 -17.11 11.60
CA MET A 1 6.71 -18.41 10.91
C MET A 1 7.93 -19.18 11.38
N LEU A 2 9.17 -18.68 11.27
CA LEU A 2 10.39 -19.42 11.69
C LEU A 2 10.40 -19.90 13.16
N SER A 3 9.62 -19.29 14.05
CA SER A 3 9.44 -19.71 15.45
C SER A 3 8.30 -20.72 15.66
N GLY A 4 7.77 -21.34 14.60
CA GLY A 4 6.68 -22.32 14.69
C GLY A 4 5.28 -21.76 14.85
N ILE A 5 5.10 -20.45 14.66
CA ILE A 5 3.80 -19.76 14.71
C ILE A 5 3.43 -19.27 13.30
N GLY A 6 2.36 -19.83 12.73
CA GLY A 6 1.93 -19.60 11.34
C GLY A 6 0.93 -20.65 10.84
N PRO A 7 0.49 -20.57 9.56
CA PRO A 7 -0.37 -21.61 8.97
C PRO A 7 0.31 -22.98 9.05
N ALA A 8 -0.32 -23.96 9.70
CA ALA A 8 0.33 -25.25 10.01
C ALA A 8 0.85 -25.99 8.76
N ASP A 9 0.11 -25.95 7.65
CA ASP A 9 0.53 -26.62 6.41
C ASP A 9 1.79 -25.97 5.83
N HIS A 10 1.85 -24.64 5.78
CA HIS A 10 3.03 -23.91 5.32
C HIS A 10 4.26 -24.14 6.22
N LEU A 11 4.06 -24.22 7.54
CA LEU A 11 5.14 -24.54 8.48
C LEU A 11 5.69 -25.95 8.24
N ARG A 12 4.82 -26.95 8.04
CA ARG A 12 5.22 -28.33 7.72
C ARG A 12 5.96 -28.41 6.39
N GLU A 13 5.47 -27.73 5.36
CA GLU A 13 6.10 -27.66 4.03
C GLU A 13 7.54 -27.11 4.08
N THR A 14 7.79 -26.17 4.98
CA THR A 14 9.10 -25.51 5.12
C THR A 14 10.01 -26.15 6.18
N GLY A 15 9.59 -27.26 6.78
CA GLY A 15 10.38 -28.01 7.78
C GLY A 15 10.43 -27.37 9.17
N VAL A 16 9.50 -26.46 9.48
CA VAL A 16 9.40 -25.80 10.79
C VAL A 16 8.41 -26.55 11.68
N GLU A 17 8.81 -26.85 12.91
CA GLU A 17 7.90 -27.44 13.92
C GLU A 17 6.70 -26.51 14.18
N VAL A 18 5.48 -27.07 14.15
CA VAL A 18 4.26 -26.32 14.45
C VAL A 18 4.10 -26.18 15.96
N VAL A 19 4.34 -24.98 16.49
CA VAL A 19 4.05 -24.62 17.89
C VAL A 19 2.61 -24.11 18.02
N VAL A 20 2.17 -23.25 17.10
CA VAL A 20 0.79 -22.73 17.03
C VAL A 20 0.33 -22.66 15.58
N ASP A 21 -0.79 -23.31 15.28
CA ASP A 21 -1.49 -23.13 14.00
C ASP A 21 -2.24 -21.77 14.00
N ALA A 22 -1.70 -20.83 13.24
CA ALA A 22 -2.18 -19.45 13.17
C ALA A 22 -2.33 -19.03 11.70
N PRO A 23 -3.46 -19.36 11.03
CA PRO A 23 -3.65 -19.14 9.59
C PRO A 23 -3.64 -17.65 9.17
N GLY A 24 -3.85 -16.74 10.11
CA GLY A 24 -3.78 -15.30 9.85
C GLY A 24 -2.36 -14.73 9.75
N VAL A 25 -1.34 -15.42 10.27
CA VAL A 25 0.04 -14.92 10.27
C VAL A 25 0.59 -14.93 8.85
N GLY A 26 1.00 -13.75 8.36
CA GLY A 26 1.46 -13.56 6.98
C GLY A 26 0.33 -13.36 5.96
N SER A 27 -0.93 -13.50 6.38
CA SER A 27 -2.11 -13.23 5.56
C SER A 27 -2.55 -11.76 5.68
N TYR A 28 -3.51 -11.36 4.83
CA TYR A 28 -4.11 -10.01 4.85
C TYR A 28 -3.12 -8.86 4.66
N MET A 29 -2.03 -9.08 3.93
CA MET A 29 -1.13 -8.00 3.52
C MET A 29 -1.93 -6.92 2.78
N GLN A 30 -1.77 -5.68 3.22
CA GLN A 30 -2.29 -4.49 2.57
C GLN A 30 -1.11 -3.59 2.23
N ASP A 31 -1.22 -2.91 1.10
CA ASP A 31 -0.21 -1.98 0.61
C ASP A 31 -0.88 -0.80 -0.10
N HIS A 32 -0.12 0.25 -0.35
CA HIS A 32 -0.53 1.38 -1.17
C HIS A 32 0.14 1.28 -2.55
N PRO A 33 -0.49 0.60 -3.52
CA PRO A 33 0.06 0.53 -4.86
C PRO A 33 0.11 1.94 -5.46
N GLU A 34 1.29 2.34 -5.94
CA GLU A 34 1.55 3.66 -6.48
C GLU A 34 1.67 3.63 -8.01
N ARG A 35 1.15 4.67 -8.65
CA ARG A 35 1.42 4.98 -10.05
C ARG A 35 1.81 6.44 -10.18
N VAL A 36 2.90 6.69 -10.89
CA VAL A 36 3.44 8.02 -11.10
C VAL A 36 3.32 8.40 -12.58
N ILE A 37 2.91 9.65 -12.83
CA ILE A 37 2.94 10.23 -14.17
C ILE A 37 3.61 11.60 -14.06
N TRP A 38 4.56 11.85 -14.97
CA TRP A 38 5.38 13.06 -14.97
C TRP A 38 4.98 14.01 -16.09
N TRP A 39 4.99 15.30 -15.79
CA TRP A 39 4.85 16.36 -16.77
C TRP A 39 5.81 17.50 -16.45
N ASP A 40 6.33 18.14 -17.50
CA ASP A 40 7.07 19.38 -17.36
C ASP A 40 6.12 20.52 -16.96
N ALA A 41 6.48 21.24 -15.90
CA ALA A 41 5.73 22.40 -15.46
C ALA A 41 5.96 23.57 -16.43
N LYS A 42 4.87 24.20 -16.90
CA LYS A 42 4.94 25.39 -17.78
C LYS A 42 5.37 26.68 -17.03
N LYS A 43 5.42 26.63 -15.70
CA LYS A 43 5.78 27.72 -14.78
C LYS A 43 6.49 27.12 -13.56
N PRO A 44 7.25 27.89 -12.78
CA PRO A 44 7.79 27.41 -11.51
C PRO A 44 6.68 26.85 -10.62
N MET A 45 6.89 25.66 -10.05
CA MET A 45 5.95 25.03 -9.14
C MET A 45 5.95 25.72 -7.78
N VAL A 46 4.83 25.63 -7.06
CA VAL A 46 4.77 26.07 -5.66
C VAL A 46 5.68 25.21 -4.78
N THR A 47 6.32 25.83 -3.79
CA THR A 47 7.26 25.16 -2.88
C THR A 47 6.61 24.72 -1.56
N GLU A 48 5.39 25.17 -1.30
CA GLU A 48 4.65 24.92 -0.06
C GLU A 48 3.20 24.54 -0.39
N SER A 49 2.67 23.58 0.36
CA SER A 49 1.26 23.21 0.36
C SER A 49 0.89 22.70 1.74
N SER A 50 -0.34 22.95 2.18
CA SER A 50 -0.90 22.30 3.37
C SER A 50 -1.20 20.81 3.12
N GLN A 51 -1.46 20.44 1.86
CA GLN A 51 -1.71 19.05 1.47
C GLN A 51 -1.39 18.81 -0.01
N TRP A 52 -0.56 17.80 -0.29
CA TRP A 52 -0.25 17.35 -1.66
C TRP A 52 -1.18 16.24 -2.18
N TRP A 53 -1.96 15.64 -1.28
CA TRP A 53 -2.98 14.62 -1.58
C TRP A 53 -4.31 15.28 -1.90
N GLU A 54 -4.62 15.39 -3.18
CA GLU A 54 -5.74 16.19 -3.67
C GLU A 54 -7.07 15.42 -3.64
N ILE A 55 -7.03 14.11 -3.89
CA ILE A 55 -8.24 13.30 -4.05
C ILE A 55 -8.10 12.00 -3.27
N GLY A 56 -9.10 11.71 -2.43
CA GLY A 56 -9.34 10.39 -1.85
C GLY A 56 -10.44 9.68 -2.63
N ILE A 57 -10.16 8.47 -3.10
CA ILE A 57 -11.09 7.59 -3.81
C ILE A 57 -11.44 6.46 -2.86
N PHE A 58 -12.72 6.35 -2.51
CA PHE A 58 -13.25 5.24 -1.72
C PHE A 58 -14.33 4.56 -2.55
N THR A 59 -14.11 3.29 -2.87
CA THR A 59 -15.05 2.53 -3.71
C THR A 59 -15.31 1.14 -3.16
N ARG A 60 -16.41 0.56 -3.64
CA ARG A 60 -16.77 -0.84 -3.40
C ARG A 60 -16.50 -1.64 -4.66
N ILE A 61 -15.46 -2.48 -4.60
CA ILE A 61 -15.20 -3.54 -5.58
C ILE A 61 -16.15 -4.69 -5.31
N ASP A 62 -16.18 -5.19 -4.07
CA ASP A 62 -17.19 -6.14 -3.60
C ASP A 62 -18.53 -5.42 -3.35
N LYS A 63 -19.56 -5.79 -4.11
CA LYS A 63 -20.89 -5.16 -4.04
C LYS A 63 -21.73 -5.64 -2.87
N GLU A 64 -21.36 -6.76 -2.23
CA GLU A 64 -22.08 -7.31 -1.08
C GLU A 64 -21.70 -6.59 0.23
N ARG A 65 -20.57 -5.88 0.25
CA ARG A 65 -20.13 -5.11 1.42
C ARG A 65 -20.92 -3.81 1.58
N ASP A 66 -21.18 -3.45 2.83
CA ASP A 66 -21.83 -2.20 3.22
C ASP A 66 -20.88 -0.99 3.21
N ARG A 67 -19.57 -1.22 3.28
CA ARG A 67 -18.50 -0.21 3.31
C ARG A 67 -17.49 -0.34 2.16
N PRO A 68 -16.77 0.74 1.79
CA PRO A 68 -15.65 0.68 0.84
C PRO A 68 -14.62 -0.38 1.23
N ASP A 69 -14.14 -1.12 0.23
CA ASP A 69 -13.10 -2.15 0.35
C ASP A 69 -11.86 -1.85 -0.50
N LEU A 70 -11.90 -0.74 -1.25
CA LEU A 70 -10.75 -0.17 -1.94
C LEU A 70 -10.67 1.33 -1.65
N SER A 71 -9.51 1.75 -1.15
CA SER A 71 -9.13 3.15 -1.02
C SER A 71 -7.89 3.46 -1.86
N SER A 72 -7.89 4.60 -2.53
CA SER A 72 -6.72 5.12 -3.24
C SER A 72 -6.66 6.63 -3.08
N THR A 73 -5.47 7.19 -3.18
CA THR A 73 -5.25 8.63 -3.11
C THR A 73 -4.46 9.09 -4.33
N SER A 74 -4.80 10.26 -4.85
CA SER A 74 -4.04 10.93 -5.90
C SER A 74 -3.34 12.14 -5.28
N ALA A 75 -2.04 12.24 -5.53
CA ALA A 75 -1.24 13.39 -5.15
C ALA A 75 -0.66 14.07 -6.39
N THR A 76 -0.51 15.39 -6.30
CA THR A 76 0.13 16.22 -7.32
C THR A 76 1.29 17.00 -6.72
N PRO A 77 2.33 16.33 -6.19
CA PRO A 77 3.48 17.03 -5.60
C PRO A 77 4.40 17.57 -6.71
N PRO A 78 5.05 18.73 -6.49
CA PRO A 78 6.22 19.10 -7.27
C PRO A 78 7.31 18.04 -7.04
N PHE A 79 8.03 17.69 -8.09
CA PHE A 79 9.13 16.75 -8.01
C PHE A 79 10.30 17.27 -8.82
N ASP A 80 11.47 17.30 -8.20
CA ASP A 80 12.71 17.68 -8.84
C ASP A 80 13.62 16.45 -8.92
N MET A 81 13.98 16.03 -10.14
CA MET A 81 14.91 14.93 -10.37
C MET A 81 16.39 15.35 -10.23
N HIS A 82 16.66 16.64 -10.00
CA HIS A 82 18.02 17.18 -9.85
C HIS A 82 18.19 17.94 -8.51
N PRO A 83 18.22 17.23 -7.37
CA PRO A 83 18.37 17.84 -6.05
C PRO A 83 19.75 18.46 -5.79
N LEU A 84 20.70 18.35 -6.73
CA LEU A 84 22.04 18.93 -6.65
C LEU A 84 22.17 20.09 -7.64
N ARG A 85 21.84 21.29 -7.19
CA ARG A 85 22.33 22.55 -7.77
C ARG A 85 22.99 23.38 -6.68
#